data_AF-A0A4R7KPP2-F1
#
_entry.id   AF-A0A4R7KPP2-F1
#
_cell.length_a   1.000
_cell.length_b   1.000
_cell.length_c   1.000
_cell.angle_alpha   90.00
_cell.angle_beta   90.00
_cell.angle_gamma   90.00
#
_symmetry.space_group_name_H-M   'P 1'
#
loop_
_entity.id
_entity.type
_entity.pdbx_description
1 polymer ?
#
loop_
_entity_poly.entity_id
_entity_poly.type
_entity_poly.pdbx_seq_one_letter_code
_entity_poly.pdbx_strand_id
1 'polypeptide(L)'
;MRRYEKIITTILTAFKIILFTGTVVFAVLFYLSGKAERNYQNAKASMNKGDWSSALSFIEKIPHYKDSTELYSYIYPNKLYYDKYSTAEEAINNYSRIIFYIETEKDNLKKRTDAKYVDDLLELEKVLKFKITALNAKAQDEAVKNIIKDSIILIKQGNFDKAIEKLQGISDSGIYGPEKKQLLSFIELQNAINTKDEKLINGIIGKLNPNYKGDLAEDIKSVVQNFVDMEKWNEIYAKANGIAVTSSDDVQVQPQPQNSNITAGMKKEEVIGALGNPISENVISNKYGNFVDMVYNNDVHIYLENNIVIGVKG
;
A
#
# COMPACT_ATOMS: atom_id res chain seq x y z
N MET A 1 40.32 49.61 -64.65
CA MET A 1 41.00 48.56 -63.86
C MET A 1 40.75 48.65 -62.36
N ARG A 2 41.16 49.73 -61.66
CA ARG A 2 41.08 49.81 -60.17
C ARG A 2 39.70 49.60 -59.52
N ARG A 3 38.58 49.83 -60.22
CA ARG A 3 37.22 49.58 -59.67
C ARG A 3 36.83 48.09 -59.70
N TYR A 4 37.25 47.35 -60.72
CA TYR A 4 36.95 45.92 -60.84
C TYR A 4 37.77 45.08 -59.85
N GLU A 5 39.03 45.45 -59.62
CA GLU A 5 39.88 44.80 -58.60
C GLU A 5 39.29 44.94 -57.19
N LYS A 6 38.71 46.11 -56.86
CA LYS A 6 38.05 46.33 -55.57
C LYS A 6 36.81 45.45 -55.40
N ILE A 7 35.95 45.36 -56.43
CA ILE A 7 34.73 44.54 -56.39
C ILE A 7 35.08 43.05 -56.24
N ILE A 8 36.05 42.55 -57.01
CA ILE A 8 36.51 41.15 -56.93
C ILE A 8 37.09 40.85 -55.54
N THR A 9 37.87 41.77 -54.98
CA THR A 9 38.46 41.61 -53.63
C THR A 9 37.39 41.60 -52.55
N THR A 10 36.37 42.45 -52.64
CA THR A 10 35.24 42.46 -51.71
C THR A 10 34.43 41.16 -51.78
N ILE A 11 34.14 40.63 -52.97
CA ILE A 11 33.42 39.37 -53.16
C ILE A 11 34.23 38.19 -52.58
N LEU A 12 35.53 38.11 -52.88
CA LEU A 12 36.42 37.08 -52.32
C LEU A 12 36.50 37.15 -50.79
N THR A 13 36.50 38.36 -50.22
CA THR A 13 36.51 38.55 -48.76
C THR A 13 35.20 38.10 -48.13
N ALA A 14 34.06 38.46 -48.73
CA ALA A 14 32.75 38.00 -48.28
C ALA A 14 32.61 36.46 -48.37
N PHE A 15 33.09 35.87 -49.47
CA PHE A 15 33.10 34.41 -49.65
C PHE A 15 33.95 33.71 -48.58
N LYS A 16 35.15 34.22 -48.28
CA LYS A 16 36.01 33.68 -47.20
C LYS A 16 35.36 33.76 -45.83
N ILE A 17 34.67 34.87 -45.53
CA ILE A 17 33.94 35.05 -44.27
C ILE A 17 32.81 34.01 -44.17
N ILE A 18 32.00 33.85 -45.22
CA ILE A 18 30.90 32.87 -45.26
C ILE A 18 31.41 31.44 -45.09
N LEU A 19 32.53 31.11 -45.74
CA LEU A 19 33.11 29.77 -45.67
C LEU A 19 33.68 29.48 -44.28
N PHE A 20 34.30 30.48 -43.64
CA PHE A 20 34.79 30.39 -42.26
C PHE A 20 33.65 30.30 -41.23
N THR A 21 32.60 31.12 -41.34
CA THR A 21 31.44 31.01 -40.43
C THR A 21 30.71 29.69 -40.63
N GLY A 22 30.57 29.21 -41.87
CA GLY A 22 29.98 27.91 -42.17
C GLY A 22 30.73 26.75 -41.53
N THR A 23 32.06 26.72 -41.61
CA THR A 23 32.87 25.64 -40.99
C THR A 23 32.84 25.69 -39.46
N VAL A 24 32.87 26.88 -38.86
CA VAL A 24 32.74 27.04 -37.40
C VAL A 24 31.37 26.58 -36.92
N VAL A 25 30.28 27.00 -37.58
CA VAL A 25 28.92 26.55 -37.26
C VAL A 25 28.80 25.03 -37.40
N PHE A 26 29.35 24.45 -38.48
CA PHE A 26 29.35 23.01 -38.69
C PHE A 26 30.13 22.25 -37.60
N ALA A 27 31.32 22.73 -37.22
CA ALA A 27 32.11 22.12 -36.15
C ALA A 27 31.40 22.16 -34.79
N VAL A 28 30.71 23.27 -34.48
CA VAL A 28 29.90 23.41 -33.26
C VAL A 28 28.71 22.43 -33.30
N LEU A 29 27.98 22.35 -34.42
CA LEU A 29 26.86 21.41 -34.57
C LEU A 29 27.32 19.95 -34.43
N PHE A 30 28.47 19.60 -35.03
CA PHE A 30 29.03 18.26 -34.93
C PHE A 30 29.43 17.90 -33.49
N TYR A 31 30.07 18.82 -32.77
CA TYR A 31 30.42 18.65 -31.36
C TYR A 31 29.16 18.48 -30.48
N LEU A 32 28.15 19.32 -30.68
CA LEU A 32 26.87 19.22 -29.95
C LEU A 32 26.17 17.89 -30.23
N SER A 33 26.13 17.44 -31.48
CA SER A 33 25.57 16.14 -31.86
C SER A 33 26.32 14.97 -31.20
N GLY A 34 27.66 15.01 -31.17
CA GLY A 34 28.45 13.97 -30.52
C GLY A 34 28.25 13.92 -29.00
N LYS A 35 28.11 15.08 -28.35
CA LYS A 35 27.76 15.16 -26.92
C LYS A 35 26.35 14.61 -26.66
N ALA A 36 25.39 14.93 -27.53
CA ALA A 36 24.02 14.46 -27.40
C ALA A 36 23.94 12.93 -27.55
N GLU A 37 24.63 12.35 -28.53
CA GLU A 37 24.69 10.89 -28.71
C GLU A 37 25.31 10.19 -27.50
N ARG A 38 26.39 10.75 -26.93
CA ARG A 38 27.01 10.17 -25.73
C ARG A 38 26.04 10.15 -24.54
N ASN A 39 25.33 11.25 -24.30
CA ASN A 39 24.31 11.30 -23.23
C ASN A 39 23.19 10.29 -23.50
N TYR A 40 22.74 10.18 -24.74
CA TYR A 40 21.70 9.24 -25.13
C TYR A 40 22.10 7.77 -24.88
N GLN A 41 23.30 7.37 -25.31
CA GLN A 41 23.81 6.01 -25.07
C GLN A 41 24.03 5.74 -23.57
N ASN A 42 24.51 6.74 -22.82
CA ASN A 42 24.64 6.64 -21.37
C ASN A 42 23.28 6.45 -20.67
N ALA A 43 22.23 7.17 -21.11
CA ALA A 43 20.88 7.00 -20.58
C ALA A 43 20.38 5.56 -20.78
N LYS A 44 20.53 5.00 -21.99
CA LYS A 44 20.18 3.60 -22.28
C LYS A 44 21.00 2.61 -21.45
N ALA A 45 22.31 2.84 -21.31
CA ALA A 45 23.17 1.99 -20.51
C ALA A 45 22.80 2.02 -19.01
N SER A 46 22.47 3.18 -18.45
CA SER A 46 21.99 3.32 -17.08
C SER A 46 20.63 2.65 -16.88
N MET A 47 19.70 2.83 -17.82
CA MET A 47 18.40 2.14 -17.83
C MET A 47 18.55 0.62 -17.80
N ASN A 48 19.42 0.07 -18.64
CA ASN A 48 19.68 -1.38 -18.69
C ASN A 48 20.28 -1.93 -17.39
N LYS A 49 20.92 -1.08 -16.57
CA LYS A 49 21.45 -1.43 -15.25
C LYS A 49 20.44 -1.22 -14.11
N GLY A 50 19.25 -0.68 -14.40
CA GLY A 50 18.28 -0.26 -13.39
C GLY A 50 18.66 1.02 -12.63
N ASP A 51 19.66 1.77 -13.10
CA ASP A 51 20.06 3.06 -12.52
C ASP A 51 19.22 4.19 -13.14
N TRP A 52 17.96 4.26 -12.71
CA TRP A 52 16.96 5.18 -13.25
C TRP A 52 17.29 6.65 -12.96
N SER A 53 17.93 6.94 -11.83
CA SER A 53 18.36 8.28 -11.47
C SER A 53 19.42 8.81 -12.44
N SER A 54 20.46 8.02 -12.73
CA SER A 54 21.45 8.41 -13.75
C SER A 54 20.85 8.48 -15.14
N ALA A 55 19.98 7.52 -15.49
CA ALA A 55 19.30 7.51 -16.80
C ALA A 55 18.52 8.81 -17.03
N LEU A 56 17.78 9.27 -16.01
CA LEU A 56 17.02 10.52 -16.05
C LEU A 56 17.96 11.74 -16.22
N SER A 57 19.04 11.80 -15.43
CA SER A 57 20.01 12.90 -15.51
C SER A 57 20.68 13.02 -16.89
N PHE A 58 20.85 11.92 -17.62
CA PHE A 58 21.41 11.95 -18.97
C PHE A 58 20.38 12.38 -20.02
N ILE A 59 19.15 11.87 -19.95
CA ILE A 59 18.13 12.14 -20.98
C ILE A 59 17.58 13.57 -20.88
N GLU A 60 17.51 14.16 -19.69
CA GLU A 60 17.11 15.57 -19.47
C GLU A 60 18.05 16.58 -20.14
N LYS A 61 19.31 16.20 -20.40
CA LYS A 61 20.30 17.05 -21.08
C LYS A 61 20.08 17.14 -22.59
N ILE A 62 19.17 16.33 -23.16
CA ILE A 62 18.98 16.17 -24.60
C ILE A 62 17.49 16.08 -25.00
N PRO A 63 16.63 17.04 -24.62
CA PRO A 63 15.16 16.92 -24.72
C PRO A 63 14.60 16.76 -26.15
N HIS A 64 15.38 17.11 -27.19
CA HIS A 64 14.94 17.08 -28.60
C HIS A 64 15.83 16.20 -29.49
N TYR A 65 16.51 15.21 -28.91
CA TYR A 65 17.46 14.37 -29.64
C TYR A 65 16.88 12.98 -29.92
N LYS A 66 16.67 12.64 -31.20
CA LYS A 66 16.12 11.34 -31.62
C LYS A 66 14.78 11.05 -30.90
N ASP A 67 14.67 9.87 -30.29
CA ASP A 67 13.61 9.33 -29.43
C ASP A 67 13.80 9.72 -27.94
N SER A 68 14.51 10.82 -27.64
CA SER A 68 14.73 11.25 -26.26
C SER A 68 13.46 11.48 -25.46
N THR A 69 12.41 11.99 -26.12
CA THR A 69 11.10 12.21 -25.49
C THR A 69 10.46 10.89 -25.10
N GLU A 70 10.50 9.89 -25.99
CA GLU A 70 10.04 8.53 -25.71
C GLU A 70 10.80 7.92 -24.52
N LEU A 71 12.13 7.99 -24.58
CA LEU A 71 12.97 7.40 -23.54
C LEU A 71 12.76 8.10 -22.20
N TYR A 72 12.54 9.42 -22.20
CA TYR A 72 12.16 10.16 -21.01
C TYR A 72 10.82 9.67 -20.44
N SER A 73 9.79 9.51 -21.28
CA SER A 73 8.47 9.03 -20.86
C SER A 73 8.50 7.65 -20.24
N TYR A 74 9.47 6.81 -20.62
CA TYR A 74 9.69 5.52 -19.98
C TYR A 74 10.55 5.62 -18.70
N ILE A 75 11.64 6.39 -18.71
CA ILE A 75 12.56 6.53 -17.57
C ILE A 75 11.90 7.22 -16.38
N TYR A 76 11.15 8.31 -16.60
CA TYR A 76 10.63 9.16 -15.53
C TYR A 76 9.70 8.40 -14.56
N PRO A 77 8.66 7.66 -15.03
CA PRO A 77 7.83 6.81 -14.18
C PRO A 77 8.62 5.78 -13.38
N ASN A 78 9.57 5.08 -14.04
CA ASN A 78 10.36 4.05 -13.38
C ASN A 78 11.30 4.64 -12.32
N LYS A 79 11.91 5.80 -12.58
CA LYS A 79 12.72 6.51 -11.58
C LYS A 79 11.90 6.78 -10.33
N LEU A 80 10.72 7.38 -10.48
CA LEU A 80 9.86 7.68 -9.33
C LEU A 80 9.42 6.41 -8.60
N TYR A 81 9.05 5.35 -9.32
CA TYR A 81 8.68 4.08 -8.69
C TYR A 81 9.77 3.50 -7.76
N TYR A 82 11.05 3.62 -8.14
CA TYR A 82 12.18 3.11 -7.36
C TYR A 82 12.75 4.12 -6.35
N ASP A 83 12.22 5.35 -6.28
CA ASP A 83 12.61 6.30 -5.25
C ASP A 83 12.18 5.81 -3.87
N LYS A 84 12.93 6.23 -2.84
CA LYS A 84 12.56 5.99 -1.45
C LYS A 84 11.74 7.15 -0.93
N TYR A 85 10.58 6.85 -0.37
CA TYR A 85 9.70 7.81 0.27
C TYR A 85 9.79 7.72 1.78
N SER A 86 9.73 8.86 2.44
CA SER A 86 9.81 8.96 3.91
C SER A 86 8.48 8.64 4.58
N THR A 87 7.36 8.92 3.91
CA THR A 87 6.01 8.71 4.43
C THR A 87 5.10 8.02 3.41
N ALA A 88 4.02 7.40 3.90
CA ALA A 88 2.99 6.79 3.04
C ALA A 88 2.28 7.84 2.17
N GLU A 89 2.01 9.04 2.71
CA GLU A 89 1.39 10.14 1.97
C GLU A 89 2.26 10.62 0.82
N GLU A 90 3.57 10.77 1.05
CA GLU A 90 4.55 11.12 0.02
C GLU A 90 4.57 10.07 -1.10
N ALA A 91 4.58 8.78 -0.74
CA ALA A 91 4.53 7.69 -1.70
C ALA A 91 3.23 7.71 -2.52
N ILE A 92 2.07 7.85 -1.89
CA ILE A 92 0.77 7.91 -2.56
C ILE A 92 0.70 9.07 -3.55
N ASN A 93 1.16 10.27 -3.14
CA ASN A 93 1.14 11.44 -4.00
C ASN A 93 2.02 11.23 -5.24
N ASN A 94 3.23 10.72 -5.07
CA ASN A 94 4.12 10.42 -6.19
C ASN A 94 3.57 9.32 -7.10
N TYR A 95 3.06 8.21 -6.56
CA TYR A 95 2.43 7.16 -7.36
C TYR A 95 1.22 7.67 -8.15
N SER A 96 0.41 8.55 -7.54
CA SER A 96 -0.73 9.18 -8.22
C SER A 96 -0.29 10.07 -9.39
N ARG A 97 0.82 10.81 -9.23
CA ARG A 97 1.41 11.61 -10.31
C ARG A 97 1.91 10.73 -11.46
N ILE A 98 2.52 9.58 -11.15
CA ILE A 98 2.97 8.63 -12.17
C ILE A 98 1.77 8.05 -12.94
N ILE A 99 0.73 7.62 -12.24
CA ILE A 99 -0.50 7.12 -12.87
C ILE A 99 -1.08 8.18 -13.78
N PHE A 100 -1.24 9.41 -13.29
CA PHE A 100 -1.73 10.53 -14.10
C PHE A 100 -0.87 10.75 -15.35
N TYR A 101 0.46 10.75 -15.19
CA TYR A 101 1.38 10.86 -16.32
C TYR A 101 1.16 9.77 -17.36
N ILE A 102 1.13 8.49 -16.94
CA ILE A 102 0.90 7.34 -17.83
C ILE A 102 -0.45 7.46 -18.54
N GLU A 103 -1.51 7.81 -17.82
CA GLU A 103 -2.85 7.96 -18.37
C GLU A 103 -2.93 9.11 -19.39
N THR A 104 -2.28 10.25 -19.12
CA THR A 104 -2.25 11.40 -20.04
C THR A 104 -1.40 11.15 -21.29
N GLU A 105 -0.28 10.44 -21.16
CA GLU A 105 0.63 10.19 -22.28
C GLU A 105 0.30 8.90 -23.03
N LYS A 106 -0.70 8.11 -22.59
CA LYS A 106 -1.04 6.79 -23.13
C LYS A 106 -1.18 6.75 -24.66
N ASP A 107 -1.87 7.73 -25.24
CA ASP A 107 -2.10 7.78 -26.69
C ASP A 107 -0.87 8.27 -27.46
N ASN A 108 -0.04 9.12 -26.84
CA ASN A 108 1.23 9.54 -27.42
C ASN A 108 2.25 8.41 -27.37
N LEU A 109 2.31 7.69 -26.25
CA LEU A 109 3.14 6.50 -26.04
C LEU A 109 2.85 5.45 -27.11
N LYS A 110 1.58 5.06 -27.29
CA LYS A 110 1.16 4.10 -28.34
C LYS A 110 1.58 4.45 -29.76
N LYS A 111 1.72 5.75 -30.08
CA LYS A 111 2.06 6.23 -31.42
C LYS A 111 3.54 6.42 -31.65
N ARG A 112 4.32 6.61 -30.57
CA ARG A 112 5.69 7.13 -30.65
C ARG A 112 6.74 6.21 -30.06
N THR A 113 6.35 5.13 -29.37
CA THR A 113 7.31 4.32 -28.63
C THR A 113 7.37 2.86 -29.07
N ASP A 114 8.46 2.20 -28.69
CA ASP A 114 8.56 0.75 -28.63
C ASP A 114 7.34 0.22 -27.87
N ALA A 115 6.61 -0.71 -28.50
CA ALA A 115 5.41 -1.32 -27.93
C ALA A 115 5.68 -1.90 -26.53
N LYS A 116 6.90 -2.40 -26.32
CA LYS A 116 7.36 -2.91 -25.03
C LYS A 116 7.31 -1.87 -23.90
N TYR A 117 7.67 -0.62 -24.18
CA TYR A 117 7.64 0.44 -23.14
C TYR A 117 6.21 0.80 -22.75
N VAL A 118 5.27 0.76 -23.71
CA VAL A 118 3.86 0.99 -23.41
C VAL A 118 3.31 -0.10 -22.50
N ASP A 119 3.55 -1.36 -22.85
CA ASP A 119 3.10 -2.51 -22.06
C ASP A 119 3.68 -2.47 -20.65
N ASP A 120 4.98 -2.21 -20.55
CA ASP A 120 5.69 -2.05 -19.28
C ASP A 120 5.10 -0.94 -18.40
N LEU A 121 4.74 0.21 -18.99
CA LEU A 121 4.11 1.31 -18.24
C LEU A 121 2.67 1.00 -17.82
N LEU A 122 1.92 0.27 -18.65
CA LEU A 122 0.56 -0.18 -18.27
C LEU A 122 0.61 -1.23 -17.16
N GLU A 123 1.65 -2.08 -17.12
CA GLU A 123 1.91 -2.96 -16.00
C GLU A 123 2.29 -2.18 -14.73
N LEU A 124 3.14 -1.17 -14.85
CA LEU A 124 3.50 -0.28 -13.74
C LEU A 124 2.27 0.43 -13.18
N GLU A 125 1.38 0.93 -14.04
CA GLU A 125 0.12 1.58 -13.64
C GLU A 125 -0.72 0.67 -12.72
N LYS A 126 -0.86 -0.61 -13.07
CA LYS A 126 -1.58 -1.60 -12.24
C LYS A 126 -0.90 -1.80 -10.88
N VAL A 127 0.42 -1.90 -10.87
CA VAL A 127 1.22 -2.06 -9.63
C VAL A 127 1.09 -0.83 -8.73
N LEU A 128 1.13 0.37 -9.31
CA LEU A 128 0.97 1.63 -8.56
C LEU A 128 -0.43 1.74 -7.95
N LYS A 129 -1.49 1.37 -8.69
CA LYS A 129 -2.87 1.32 -8.18
C LYS A 129 -2.97 0.35 -6.99
N PHE A 130 -2.37 -0.83 -7.11
CA PHE A 130 -2.29 -1.78 -6.00
C PHE A 130 -1.56 -1.20 -4.78
N LYS A 131 -0.37 -0.60 -4.97
CA LYS A 131 0.43 -0.02 -3.87
C LYS A 131 -0.32 1.10 -3.16
N ILE A 132 -1.03 1.98 -3.88
CA ILE A 132 -1.86 3.02 -3.27
C ILE A 132 -2.95 2.40 -2.41
N THR A 133 -3.68 1.41 -2.92
CA THR A 133 -4.74 0.73 -2.15
C THR A 133 -4.17 0.06 -0.90
N ALA A 134 -3.04 -0.63 -0.99
CA ALA A 134 -2.38 -1.27 0.15
C ALA A 134 -1.90 -0.26 1.21
N LEU A 135 -1.34 0.89 0.80
CA LEU A 135 -0.92 1.95 1.71
C LEU A 135 -2.12 2.59 2.44
N ASN A 136 -3.22 2.84 1.72
CA ASN A 136 -4.45 3.35 2.32
C ASN A 136 -5.04 2.34 3.31
N ALA A 137 -5.04 1.05 2.97
CA ALA A 137 -5.47 -0.02 3.87
C ALA A 137 -4.63 -0.03 5.15
N LYS A 138 -3.29 0.05 5.03
CA LYS A 138 -2.39 0.13 6.18
C LYS A 138 -2.69 1.34 7.08
N ALA A 139 -2.93 2.51 6.51
CA ALA A 139 -3.27 3.71 7.29
C ALA A 139 -4.62 3.55 8.02
N GLN A 140 -5.62 2.94 7.36
CA GLN A 140 -6.90 2.62 7.99
C GLN A 140 -6.74 1.61 9.14
N ASP A 141 -5.93 0.57 8.94
CA ASP A 141 -5.61 -0.45 9.95
C ASP A 141 -5.01 0.18 11.22
N GLU A 142 -4.02 1.06 11.06
CA GLU A 142 -3.39 1.80 12.17
C GLU A 142 -4.41 2.71 12.88
N ALA A 143 -5.29 3.37 12.14
CA ALA A 143 -6.34 4.21 12.72
C ALA A 143 -7.32 3.37 13.58
N VAL A 144 -7.76 2.21 13.08
CA VAL A 144 -8.67 1.32 13.84
C VAL A 144 -7.98 0.77 15.09
N LYS A 145 -6.70 0.36 15.00
CA LYS A 145 -5.91 -0.06 16.17
C LYS A 145 -5.83 1.03 17.23
N ASN A 146 -5.66 2.29 16.83
CA ASN A 146 -5.68 3.41 17.76
C ASN A 146 -7.06 3.62 18.40
N ILE A 147 -8.15 3.48 17.63
CA ILE A 147 -9.53 3.54 18.17
C ILE A 147 -9.73 2.46 19.25
N ILE A 148 -9.29 1.23 19.00
CA ILE A 148 -9.38 0.12 19.97
C ILE A 148 -8.59 0.47 21.23
N LYS A 149 -7.33 0.88 21.09
CA LYS A 149 -6.46 1.25 22.21
C LYS A 149 -7.05 2.37 23.05
N ASP A 150 -7.55 3.43 22.41
CA ASP A 150 -8.21 4.54 23.09
C ASP A 150 -9.47 4.08 23.83
N SER A 151 -10.26 3.20 23.21
CA SER A 151 -11.49 2.66 23.81
C SER A 151 -11.16 1.84 25.04
N ILE A 152 -10.10 1.03 25.01
CA ILE A 152 -9.63 0.28 26.17
C ILE A 152 -9.22 1.21 27.32
N ILE A 153 -8.53 2.31 27.02
CA ILE A 153 -8.17 3.33 28.03
C ILE A 153 -9.43 3.93 28.66
N LEU A 154 -10.43 4.29 27.85
CA LEU A 154 -11.70 4.85 28.32
C LEU A 154 -12.49 3.85 29.18
N ILE A 155 -12.52 2.57 28.80
CA ILE A 155 -13.13 1.49 29.59
C ILE A 155 -12.47 1.39 30.96
N LYS A 156 -11.13 1.38 31.01
CA LYS A 156 -10.38 1.33 32.29
C LYS A 156 -10.63 2.56 33.17
N GLN A 157 -10.98 3.70 32.58
CA GLN A 157 -11.36 4.91 33.29
C GLN A 157 -12.85 4.96 33.70
N GLY A 158 -13.65 3.94 33.36
CA GLY A 158 -15.09 3.91 33.58
C GLY A 158 -15.89 4.84 32.65
N ASN A 159 -15.27 5.38 31.60
CA ASN A 159 -15.90 6.29 30.65
C ASN A 159 -16.55 5.51 29.49
N PHE A 160 -17.59 4.75 29.84
CA PHE A 160 -18.21 3.78 28.94
C PHE A 160 -18.90 4.41 27.74
N ASP A 161 -19.61 5.53 27.90
CA ASP A 161 -20.33 6.18 26.80
C ASP A 161 -19.38 6.60 25.69
N LYS A 162 -18.23 7.21 26.03
CA LYS A 162 -17.22 7.60 25.05
C LYS A 162 -16.51 6.41 24.41
N ALA A 163 -16.32 5.33 25.17
CA ALA A 163 -15.75 4.09 24.62
C ALA A 163 -16.70 3.49 23.57
N ILE A 164 -18.02 3.44 23.86
CA ILE A 164 -19.03 2.98 22.92
C ILE A 164 -19.03 3.84 21.65
N GLU A 165 -19.05 5.18 21.81
CA GLU A 165 -19.02 6.12 20.67
C GLU A 165 -17.81 5.86 19.75
N LYS A 166 -16.61 5.68 20.31
CA LYS A 166 -15.41 5.34 19.53
C LYS A 166 -15.54 4.00 18.83
N LEU A 167 -16.02 2.96 19.52
CA LEU A 167 -16.15 1.61 18.98
C LEU A 167 -17.20 1.51 17.86
N GLN A 168 -18.20 2.40 17.81
CA GLN A 168 -19.18 2.44 16.72
C GLN A 168 -18.55 2.71 15.35
N GLY A 169 -17.36 3.33 15.29
CA GLY A 169 -16.62 3.56 14.05
C GLY A 169 -15.98 2.30 13.43
N ILE A 170 -16.05 1.15 14.11
CA ILE A 170 -15.44 -0.11 13.66
C ILE A 170 -16.52 -1.03 13.07
N SER A 171 -16.24 -1.67 11.92
CA SER A 171 -17.16 -2.62 11.29
C SER A 171 -17.32 -3.92 12.11
N ASP A 172 -18.53 -4.47 12.15
CA ASP A 172 -18.84 -5.72 12.86
C ASP A 172 -18.43 -6.99 12.08
N SER A 173 -18.31 -6.89 10.75
CA SER A 173 -17.91 -7.96 9.81
C SER A 173 -16.41 -7.94 9.48
N GLY A 174 -15.72 -6.89 9.90
CA GLY A 174 -14.30 -6.66 9.70
C GLY A 174 -13.38 -7.54 10.56
N ILE A 175 -12.07 -7.43 10.30
CA ILE A 175 -11.03 -8.18 11.06
C ILE A 175 -11.03 -7.82 12.56
N TYR A 176 -11.48 -6.59 12.88
CA TYR A 176 -11.61 -6.06 14.24
C TYR A 176 -13.00 -6.24 14.86
N GLY A 177 -13.97 -6.78 14.11
CA GLY A 177 -15.33 -7.00 14.58
C GLY A 177 -15.43 -7.86 15.85
N PRO A 178 -14.69 -8.99 15.95
CA PRO A 178 -14.67 -9.79 17.17
C PRO A 178 -14.14 -9.02 18.39
N GLU A 179 -13.08 -8.23 18.22
CA GLU A 179 -12.50 -7.39 19.26
C GLU A 179 -13.52 -6.34 19.75
N LYS A 180 -14.13 -5.62 18.82
CA LYS A 180 -15.21 -4.65 19.12
C LYS A 180 -16.33 -5.30 19.94
N LYS A 181 -16.81 -6.48 19.54
CA LYS A 181 -17.88 -7.21 20.23
C LYS A 181 -17.48 -7.61 21.66
N GLN A 182 -16.22 -8.02 21.87
CA GLN A 182 -15.71 -8.30 23.23
C GLN A 182 -15.74 -7.04 24.10
N LEU A 183 -15.21 -5.93 23.59
CA LEU A 183 -15.17 -4.67 24.32
C LEU A 183 -16.57 -4.14 24.68
N LEU A 184 -17.51 -4.18 23.72
CA LEU A 184 -18.89 -3.76 23.96
C LEU A 184 -19.60 -4.66 24.96
N SER A 185 -19.42 -5.99 24.87
CA SER A 185 -20.01 -6.93 25.84
C SER A 185 -19.45 -6.73 27.25
N PHE A 186 -18.18 -6.35 27.36
CA PHE A 186 -17.58 -6.05 28.67
C PHE A 186 -18.13 -4.75 29.27
N ILE A 187 -18.33 -3.71 28.45
CA ILE A 187 -19.01 -2.48 28.88
C ILE A 187 -20.45 -2.79 29.33
N GLU A 188 -21.18 -3.61 28.57
CA GLU A 188 -22.53 -4.05 28.92
C GLU A 188 -22.54 -4.75 30.29
N LEU A 189 -21.56 -5.62 30.54
CA LEU A 189 -21.41 -6.30 31.82
C LEU A 189 -21.18 -5.31 32.96
N GLN A 190 -20.22 -4.38 32.81
CA GLN A 190 -19.91 -3.37 33.82
C GLN A 190 -21.14 -2.53 34.20
N ASN A 191 -21.95 -2.14 33.21
CA ASN A 191 -23.19 -1.40 33.44
C ASN A 191 -24.26 -2.26 34.14
N ALA A 192 -24.37 -3.54 33.77
CA ALA A 192 -25.35 -4.47 34.32
C ALA A 192 -25.05 -4.86 35.79
N ILE A 193 -23.79 -4.86 36.23
CA ILE A 193 -23.41 -5.20 37.61
C ILE A 193 -24.18 -4.38 38.66
N ASN A 194 -24.46 -3.10 38.36
CA ASN A 194 -25.21 -2.23 39.26
C ASN A 194 -26.70 -2.61 39.40
N THR A 195 -27.26 -3.32 38.42
CA THR A 195 -28.68 -3.71 38.40
C THR A 195 -28.97 -4.94 39.26
N LYS A 196 -27.95 -5.77 39.54
CA LYS A 196 -28.06 -7.07 40.24
C LYS A 196 -29.05 -8.06 39.59
N ASP A 197 -29.37 -7.90 38.30
CA ASP A 197 -30.16 -8.87 37.55
C ASP A 197 -29.27 -10.03 37.08
N GLU A 198 -29.32 -11.16 37.79
CA GLU A 198 -28.52 -12.35 37.48
C GLU A 198 -28.80 -12.93 36.09
N LYS A 199 -30.05 -12.82 35.59
CA LYS A 199 -30.40 -13.34 34.26
C LYS A 199 -29.77 -12.48 33.17
N LEU A 200 -29.79 -11.16 33.35
CA LEU A 200 -29.12 -10.22 32.47
C LEU A 200 -27.59 -10.45 32.48
N ILE A 201 -26.99 -10.53 33.66
CA ILE A 201 -25.54 -10.74 33.83
C ILE A 201 -25.08 -12.04 33.15
N ASN A 202 -25.76 -13.16 33.41
CA ASN A 202 -25.43 -14.44 32.77
C ASN A 202 -25.59 -14.40 31.24
N GLY A 203 -26.60 -13.67 30.74
CA GLY A 203 -26.79 -13.45 29.31
C GLY A 203 -25.62 -12.70 28.66
N ILE A 204 -25.04 -11.72 29.37
CA ILE A 204 -23.89 -10.95 28.89
C ILE A 204 -22.59 -11.77 28.99
N ILE A 205 -22.40 -12.51 30.09
CA ILE A 205 -21.23 -13.41 30.26
C ILE A 205 -21.14 -14.41 29.09
N GLY A 206 -22.28 -14.92 28.59
CA GLY A 206 -22.31 -15.80 27.42
C GLY A 206 -21.84 -15.17 26.11
N LYS A 207 -21.78 -13.84 26.01
CA LYS A 207 -21.22 -13.11 24.85
C LYS A 207 -19.70 -12.94 24.96
N LEU A 208 -19.15 -12.99 26.17
CA LEU A 208 -17.72 -12.80 26.43
C LEU A 208 -16.94 -14.09 26.19
N ASN A 209 -15.88 -14.00 25.40
CA ASN A 209 -15.07 -15.18 25.04
C ASN A 209 -14.06 -15.48 26.17
N PRO A 210 -14.12 -16.66 26.80
CA PRO A 210 -13.20 -17.05 27.87
C PRO A 210 -11.74 -17.17 27.42
N ASN A 211 -11.51 -17.34 26.11
CA ASN A 211 -10.19 -17.43 25.49
C ASN A 211 -9.73 -16.10 24.86
N TYR A 212 -10.38 -14.98 25.17
CA TYR A 212 -9.98 -13.66 24.70
C TYR A 212 -8.55 -13.32 25.18
N LYS A 213 -7.72 -12.77 24.28
CA LYS A 213 -6.29 -12.46 24.54
C LYS A 213 -5.93 -10.98 24.31
N GLY A 214 -6.92 -10.10 24.17
CA GLY A 214 -6.64 -8.66 24.03
C GLY A 214 -6.28 -8.00 25.37
N ASP A 215 -6.02 -6.69 25.35
CA ASP A 215 -5.46 -5.95 26.50
C ASP A 215 -6.39 -5.86 27.73
N LEU A 216 -7.65 -6.27 27.59
CA LEU A 216 -8.63 -6.38 28.68
C LEU A 216 -8.89 -7.83 29.14
N ALA A 217 -8.13 -8.82 28.66
CA ALA A 217 -8.39 -10.22 28.96
C ALA A 217 -8.45 -10.52 30.47
N GLU A 218 -7.46 -10.07 31.22
CA GLU A 218 -7.41 -10.28 32.67
C GLU A 218 -8.48 -9.47 33.42
N ASP A 219 -8.77 -8.24 32.97
CA ASP A 219 -9.82 -7.40 33.54
C ASP A 219 -11.21 -8.05 33.36
N ILE A 220 -11.50 -8.56 32.15
CA ILE A 220 -12.73 -9.29 31.83
C ILE A 220 -12.83 -10.53 32.70
N LYS A 221 -11.78 -11.35 32.73
CA LYS A 221 -11.75 -12.60 33.50
C LYS A 221 -11.98 -12.35 34.99
N SER A 222 -11.30 -11.38 35.57
CA SER A 222 -11.47 -10.98 36.97
C SER A 222 -12.91 -10.59 37.29
N VAL A 223 -13.55 -9.80 36.42
CA VAL A 223 -14.93 -9.35 36.63
C VAL A 223 -15.92 -10.49 36.50
N VAL A 224 -15.78 -11.35 35.48
CA VAL A 224 -16.67 -12.51 35.26
C VAL A 224 -16.55 -13.51 36.41
N GLN A 225 -15.34 -13.73 36.94
CA GLN A 225 -15.08 -14.65 38.05
C GLN A 225 -15.74 -14.26 39.39
N ASN A 226 -16.23 -13.04 39.52
CA ASN A 226 -17.06 -12.64 40.67
C ASN A 226 -18.48 -13.23 40.61
N PHE A 227 -18.91 -13.75 39.45
CA PHE A 227 -20.27 -14.24 39.21
C PHE A 227 -20.30 -15.74 38.90
N VAL A 228 -19.35 -16.23 38.09
CA VAL A 228 -19.25 -17.63 37.69
C VAL A 228 -17.79 -18.05 37.60
N ASP A 229 -17.48 -19.31 37.93
CA ASP A 229 -16.13 -19.84 37.72
C ASP A 229 -15.81 -20.07 36.22
N MET A 230 -14.56 -20.42 35.92
CA MET A 230 -14.11 -20.62 34.53
C MET A 230 -14.83 -21.76 33.81
N GLU A 231 -15.12 -22.86 34.52
CA GLU A 231 -15.80 -24.01 33.93
C GLU A 231 -17.21 -23.61 33.52
N LYS A 232 -17.91 -22.92 34.43
CA LYS A 232 -19.25 -22.42 34.18
C LYS A 232 -19.29 -21.34 33.10
N TRP A 233 -18.29 -20.45 33.05
CA TRP A 233 -18.18 -19.47 31.97
C TRP A 233 -18.02 -20.16 30.60
N ASN A 234 -17.13 -21.16 30.49
CA ASN A 234 -16.97 -21.94 29.27
C ASN A 234 -18.28 -22.59 28.82
N GLU A 235 -19.06 -23.18 29.74
CA GLU A 235 -20.38 -23.75 29.44
C GLU A 235 -21.37 -22.70 28.92
N ILE A 236 -21.48 -21.56 29.61
CA ILE A 236 -22.41 -20.48 29.24
C ILE A 236 -22.05 -19.93 27.85
N TYR A 237 -20.76 -19.69 27.60
CA TYR A 237 -20.26 -19.22 26.31
C TYR A 237 -20.53 -20.24 25.20
N ALA A 238 -20.21 -21.52 25.43
CA ALA A 238 -20.43 -22.58 24.44
C ALA A 238 -21.91 -22.71 24.08
N LYS A 239 -22.80 -22.70 25.09
CA LYS A 239 -24.25 -22.75 24.90
C LYS A 239 -24.78 -21.54 24.11
N ALA A 240 -24.30 -20.34 24.44
CA ALA A 240 -24.73 -19.11 23.76
C ALA A 240 -24.31 -19.06 22.29
N ASN A 241 -23.20 -19.72 21.94
CA ASN A 241 -22.63 -19.72 20.59
C ASN A 241 -22.87 -21.03 19.82
N GLY A 242 -23.70 -21.94 20.35
CA GLY A 242 -24.04 -23.20 19.69
C GLY A 242 -22.85 -24.17 19.53
N ILE A 243 -21.83 -24.05 20.39
CA ILE A 243 -20.65 -24.91 20.40
C ILE A 243 -21.02 -26.21 21.13
N ALA A 244 -20.78 -27.36 20.52
CA ALA A 244 -21.05 -28.66 21.13
C ALA A 244 -20.15 -28.87 22.34
N VAL A 245 -20.74 -29.08 23.52
CA VAL A 245 -20.02 -29.39 24.77
C VAL A 245 -20.01 -30.90 24.94
N THR A 246 -18.86 -31.54 24.72
CA THR A 246 -18.68 -32.99 24.93
C THR A 246 -18.11 -33.25 26.32
N SER A 247 -19.00 -33.51 27.29
CA SER A 247 -18.70 -33.98 28.68
C SER A 247 -17.84 -33.06 29.57
N SER A 248 -18.11 -33.09 30.87
CA SER A 248 -17.60 -32.17 31.91
C SER A 248 -16.08 -32.12 32.04
N ASP A 249 -15.37 -33.17 31.63
CA ASP A 249 -13.95 -33.32 31.92
C ASP A 249 -13.03 -32.82 30.78
N ASP A 250 -13.60 -32.41 29.64
CA ASP A 250 -12.83 -32.03 28.44
C ASP A 250 -13.51 -30.89 27.64
N VAL A 251 -13.93 -29.83 28.32
CA VAL A 251 -14.41 -28.60 27.66
C VAL A 251 -13.21 -27.84 27.07
N GLN A 252 -12.61 -28.38 26.01
CA GLN A 252 -11.74 -27.62 25.14
C GLN A 252 -12.62 -26.83 24.18
N VAL A 253 -13.03 -25.63 24.60
CA VAL A 253 -13.53 -24.62 23.65
C VAL A 253 -12.37 -24.37 22.69
N GLN A 254 -12.47 -24.90 21.46
CA GLN A 254 -11.46 -24.63 20.46
C GLN A 254 -11.27 -23.11 20.37
N PRO A 255 -10.02 -22.62 20.40
CA PRO A 255 -9.78 -21.20 20.24
C PRO A 255 -10.40 -20.81 18.90
N GLN A 256 -11.45 -19.98 18.93
CA GLN A 256 -11.86 -19.31 17.70
C GLN A 256 -10.61 -18.60 17.16
N PRO A 257 -10.31 -18.73 15.85
CA PRO A 257 -9.18 -18.05 15.26
C PRO A 257 -9.29 -16.57 15.61
N GLN A 258 -8.35 -16.11 16.44
CA GLN A 258 -8.26 -14.71 16.80
C GLN A 258 -7.66 -13.99 15.61
N ASN A 259 -8.56 -13.40 14.82
CA ASN A 259 -8.26 -12.72 13.56
C ASN A 259 -7.41 -11.44 13.74
N SER A 260 -7.18 -10.97 14.97
CA SER A 260 -6.47 -9.71 15.27
C SER A 260 -4.94 -9.74 15.10
N ASN A 261 -4.34 -10.89 14.72
CA ASN A 261 -2.89 -11.05 14.67
C ASN A 261 -2.26 -10.88 13.29
N ILE A 262 -3.03 -10.61 12.24
CA ILE A 262 -2.43 -10.37 10.92
C ILE A 262 -1.72 -9.02 10.95
N THR A 263 -0.40 -9.05 10.73
CA THR A 263 0.46 -7.88 10.79
C THR A 263 1.34 -7.78 9.55
N ALA A 264 1.77 -6.55 9.24
CA ALA A 264 2.73 -6.33 8.16
C ALA A 264 4.02 -7.11 8.45
N GLY A 265 4.58 -7.75 7.42
CA GLY A 265 5.75 -8.63 7.53
C GLY A 265 5.43 -10.12 7.63
N MET A 266 4.18 -10.49 7.91
CA MET A 266 3.73 -11.89 7.93
C MET A 266 3.78 -12.50 6.53
N LYS A 267 4.10 -13.80 6.42
CA LYS A 267 4.09 -14.54 5.15
C LYS A 267 2.69 -15.00 4.77
N LYS A 268 2.45 -15.19 3.47
CA LYS A 268 1.19 -15.70 2.93
C LYS A 268 0.70 -16.97 3.65
N GLU A 269 1.58 -17.92 3.87
CA GLU A 269 1.24 -19.21 4.49
C GLU A 269 0.82 -19.06 5.95
N GLU A 270 1.40 -18.10 6.67
CA GLU A 270 1.02 -17.78 8.06
C GLU A 270 -0.37 -17.15 8.11
N VAL A 271 -0.70 -16.27 7.15
CA VAL A 271 -2.04 -15.69 7.04
C VAL A 271 -3.07 -16.78 6.73
N ILE A 272 -2.78 -17.69 5.80
CA ILE A 272 -3.67 -18.81 5.46
C ILE A 272 -3.85 -19.75 6.65
N GLY A 273 -2.78 -20.01 7.42
CA GLY A 273 -2.87 -20.78 8.65
C GLY A 273 -3.75 -20.12 9.71
N ALA A 274 -3.81 -18.79 9.75
CA ALA A 274 -4.59 -18.02 10.71
C ALA A 274 -6.06 -17.81 10.29
N LEU A 275 -6.32 -17.51 9.01
CA LEU A 275 -7.65 -17.13 8.51
C LEU A 275 -8.32 -18.20 7.64
N GLY A 276 -7.61 -19.28 7.30
CA GLY A 276 -8.04 -20.24 6.29
C GLY A 276 -7.70 -19.79 4.87
N ASN A 277 -8.32 -20.42 3.87
CA ASN A 277 -8.10 -20.02 2.47
C ASN A 277 -8.95 -18.78 2.12
N PRO A 278 -8.42 -17.82 1.34
CA PRO A 278 -9.22 -16.70 0.84
C PRO A 278 -10.29 -17.18 -0.13
N ILE A 279 -11.38 -16.43 -0.24
CA ILE A 279 -12.45 -16.64 -1.23
C ILE A 279 -11.91 -16.41 -2.65
N SER A 280 -11.09 -15.38 -2.82
CA SER A 280 -10.45 -15.07 -4.09
C SER A 280 -9.10 -14.39 -3.91
N GLU A 281 -8.23 -14.53 -4.90
CA GLU A 281 -6.95 -13.83 -4.98
C GLU A 281 -6.88 -13.03 -6.28
N ASN A 282 -6.65 -11.72 -6.16
CA ASN A 282 -6.35 -10.85 -7.29
C ASN A 282 -4.83 -10.71 -7.41
N VAL A 283 -4.24 -11.35 -8.43
CA VAL A 283 -2.78 -11.44 -8.59
C VAL A 283 -2.28 -10.54 -9.74
N ILE A 284 -1.26 -9.74 -9.45
CA ILE A 284 -0.46 -9.00 -10.44
C ILE A 284 0.97 -9.53 -10.35
N SER A 285 1.40 -10.29 -11.35
CA SER A 285 2.77 -10.80 -11.43
C SER A 285 3.43 -10.27 -12.69
N ASN A 286 4.47 -9.45 -12.51
CA ASN A 286 5.21 -8.83 -13.60
C ASN A 286 6.65 -8.52 -13.19
N LYS A 287 7.40 -7.80 -14.03
CA LYS A 287 8.80 -7.44 -13.77
C LYS A 287 9.01 -6.57 -12.51
N TYR A 288 7.96 -5.93 -12.00
CA TYR A 288 8.02 -5.10 -10.80
C TYR A 288 7.85 -5.91 -9.51
N GLY A 289 7.36 -7.15 -9.60
CA GLY A 289 7.18 -8.05 -8.47
C GLY A 289 5.92 -8.90 -8.56
N ASN A 290 5.62 -9.59 -7.46
CA ASN A 290 4.37 -10.33 -7.28
C ASN A 290 3.49 -9.62 -6.24
N PHE A 291 2.32 -9.16 -6.65
CA PHE A 291 1.39 -8.41 -5.81
C PHE A 291 0.07 -9.17 -5.72
N VAL A 292 -0.44 -9.37 -4.51
CA VAL A 292 -1.64 -10.19 -4.28
C VAL A 292 -2.58 -9.43 -3.36
N ASP A 293 -3.85 -9.35 -3.73
CA ASP A 293 -4.95 -8.97 -2.84
C ASP A 293 -5.76 -10.24 -2.54
N MET A 294 -5.64 -10.72 -1.30
CA MET A 294 -6.39 -11.87 -0.79
C MET A 294 -7.69 -11.39 -0.16
N VAL A 295 -8.82 -11.84 -0.70
CA VAL A 295 -10.16 -11.45 -0.27
C VAL A 295 -10.77 -12.59 0.55
N TYR A 296 -11.06 -12.34 1.83
CA TYR A 296 -11.70 -13.33 2.72
C TYR A 296 -13.20 -13.10 2.88
N ASN A 297 -13.64 -11.86 2.79
CA ASN A 297 -15.02 -11.43 2.65
C ASN A 297 -15.03 -9.99 2.11
N ASN A 298 -16.19 -9.36 1.98
CA ASN A 298 -16.32 -8.00 1.42
C ASN A 298 -15.57 -6.91 2.21
N ASP A 299 -15.26 -7.17 3.48
CA ASP A 299 -14.65 -6.20 4.39
C ASP A 299 -13.18 -6.53 4.70
N VAL A 300 -12.77 -7.80 4.54
CA VAL A 300 -11.43 -8.28 4.91
C VAL A 300 -10.58 -8.56 3.67
N HIS A 301 -9.59 -7.70 3.46
CA HIS A 301 -8.58 -7.81 2.41
C HIS A 301 -7.17 -7.80 2.98
N ILE A 302 -6.32 -8.71 2.51
CA ILE A 302 -4.91 -8.78 2.87
C ILE A 302 -4.07 -8.51 1.62
N TYR A 303 -3.25 -7.46 1.66
CA TYR A 303 -2.40 -7.04 0.56
C TYR A 303 -0.98 -7.55 0.77
N LEU A 304 -0.44 -8.26 -0.22
CA LEU A 304 0.90 -8.83 -0.19
C LEU A 304 1.77 -8.30 -1.32
N GLU A 305 3.04 -8.10 -1.01
CA GLU A 305 4.12 -7.87 -1.97
C GLU A 305 5.17 -8.97 -1.77
N ASN A 306 5.44 -9.73 -2.83
CA ASN A 306 6.34 -10.88 -2.83
C ASN A 306 6.01 -11.88 -1.71
N ASN A 307 4.71 -12.19 -1.55
CA ASN A 307 4.14 -13.09 -0.54
C ASN A 307 4.32 -12.62 0.92
N ILE A 308 4.65 -11.34 1.14
CA ILE A 308 4.75 -10.72 2.46
C ILE A 308 3.63 -9.68 2.61
N VAL A 309 2.92 -9.71 3.74
CA VAL A 309 1.85 -8.75 4.05
C VAL A 309 2.41 -7.34 4.15
N ILE A 310 1.85 -6.42 3.37
CA ILE A 310 2.19 -4.99 3.39
C ILE A 310 1.03 -4.11 3.87
N GLY A 311 -0.21 -4.62 3.86
CA GLY A 311 -1.39 -3.91 4.29
C GLY A 311 -2.54 -4.84 4.60
N VAL A 312 -3.42 -4.42 5.50
CA VAL A 312 -4.64 -5.13 5.90
C VAL A 312 -5.77 -4.12 5.83
N LYS A 313 -6.90 -4.50 5.24
CA LYS A 313 -8.15 -3.75 5.32
C LYS A 313 -9.17 -4.62 6.02
N GLY A 314 -9.87 -4.05 6.98
CA GLY A 314 -10.90 -4.69 7.78
C GLY A 314 -11.86 -3.66 8.36
#